data_AF-A0A5C8JFZ9-F1
#
_entry.id   AF-A0A5C8JFZ9-F1
#
_cell.length_a   1.000
_cell.length_b   1.000
_cell.length_c   1.000
_cell.angle_alpha   90.00
_cell.angle_beta   90.00
_cell.angle_gamma   90.00
#
_symmetry.space_group_name_H-M   'P 1'
#
loop_
_entity.id
_entity.type
_entity.pdbx_description
1 polymer ?
#
loop_
_entity_poly.entity_id
_entity_poly.type
_entity_poly.pdbx_seq_one_letter_code
_entity_poly.pdbx_strand_id
1 'polypeptide(L)' 'MKLTKNQQELLHIMYRVILDTRITEMERLLFTKTKSQIEFGRTFDKELNALLNELDFIPNSISTRDFRDEVLKRLPV' A
#
# COMPACT_ATOMS: atom_id res chain seq x y z
N MET A 1 4.55 -6.05 -16.08
CA MET A 1 5.61 -6.53 -15.16
C MET A 1 5.06 -7.70 -14.36
N LYS A 2 5.82 -8.77 -14.13
CA LYS A 2 5.35 -9.91 -13.32
C LYS A 2 5.71 -9.64 -11.85
N LEU A 3 4.69 -9.50 -10.99
CA LEU A 3 4.87 -9.32 -9.55
C LEU A 3 5.39 -10.61 -8.90
N THR A 4 6.22 -10.48 -7.87
CA THR A 4 6.59 -11.61 -7.01
C THR A 4 5.39 -12.02 -6.15
N LYS A 5 5.44 -13.21 -5.54
CA LYS A 5 4.38 -13.67 -4.62
C LYS A 5 4.14 -12.68 -3.48
N ASN A 6 5.21 -12.17 -2.88
CA ASN A 6 5.12 -11.18 -1.80
C ASN A 6 4.49 -9.86 -2.27
N GLN A 7 4.85 -9.38 -3.47
CA GLN A 7 4.27 -8.17 -4.04
C GLN A 7 2.78 -8.35 -4.39
N GLN A 8 2.38 -9.53 -4.87
CA GLN A 8 0.97 -9.86 -5.11
C GLN A 8 0.17 -9.86 -3.79
N GLU A 9 0.70 -10.50 -2.75
CA GLU A 9 0.05 -10.52 -1.43
C GLU A 9 -0.09 -9.10 -0.86
N LEU A 10 0.95 -8.27 -0.95
CA LEU A 10 0.88 -6.88 -0.51
C LEU A 10 -0.13 -6.06 -1.32
N LEU A 11 -0.21 -6.28 -2.63
CA LEU A 11 -1.24 -5.65 -3.46
C LEU A 11 -2.65 -6.05 -2.99
N HIS A 12 -2.87 -7.33 -2.69
CA HIS A 12 -4.14 -7.81 -2.12
C HIS A 12 -4.45 -7.18 -0.76
N ILE A 13 -3.44 -6.95 0.10
CA ILE A 13 -3.64 -6.25 1.37
C ILE A 13 -4.01 -4.78 1.11
N MET A 14 -3.37 -4.09 0.16
CA MET A 14 -3.76 -2.73 -0.23
C MET A 14 -5.23 -2.67 -0.63
N TYR A 15 -5.72 -3.63 -1.41
CA TYR A 15 -7.14 -3.74 -1.75
C TYR A 15 -8.04 -3.82 -0.50
N ARG A 16 -7.65 -4.63 0.49
CA ARG A 16 -8.41 -4.77 1.74
C ARG A 16 -8.41 -3.48 2.54
N VAL A 17 -7.29 -2.77 2.59
CA VAL A 17 -7.21 -1.45 3.24
C VAL A 17 -8.14 -0.46 2.55
N ILE A 18 -8.13 -0.40 1.22
CA ILE A 18 -9.03 0.46 0.44
C ILE A 18 -10.49 0.16 0.74
N LEU A 19 -10.88 -1.10 0.98
CA LEU A 19 -12.27 -1.46 1.28
C LEU A 19 -12.67 -1.22 2.74
N ASP A 20 -11.72 -0.92 3.62
CA ASP A 20 -12.03 -0.64 5.02
C ASP A 20 -12.72 0.72 5.15
N THR A 21 -13.87 0.76 5.82
CA THR A 21 -14.65 1.98 6.03
C THR A 21 -14.07 2.88 7.12
N ARG A 22 -13.06 2.42 7.87
CA ARG A 22 -12.45 3.12 9.01
C ARG A 22 -11.20 3.90 8.64
N ILE A 23 -10.70 3.78 7.41
CA ILE A 23 -9.60 4.63 6.93
C ILE A 23 -10.13 6.01 6.53
N THR A 24 -9.28 7.02 6.66
CA THR A 24 -9.57 8.38 6.22
C THR A 24 -9.69 8.45 4.70
N GLU A 25 -10.35 9.51 4.20
CA GLU A 25 -10.42 9.79 2.76
C GLU A 25 -9.03 9.96 2.15
N MET A 26 -8.11 10.59 2.88
CA MET A 26 -6.74 10.80 2.43
C MET A 26 -5.98 9.48 2.28
N GLU A 27 -6.02 8.60 3.29
CA GLU A 27 -5.43 7.25 3.19
C GLU A 27 -6.02 6.50 1.98
N ARG A 28 -7.35 6.52 1.82
CA ARG A 28 -8.04 5.84 0.71
C ARG A 28 -7.55 6.33 -0.64
N LEU A 29 -7.39 7.64 -0.80
CA LEU A 29 -6.87 8.26 -2.01
C LEU A 29 -5.44 7.78 -2.32
N LEU A 30 -4.56 7.77 -1.31
CA LEU A 30 -3.18 7.34 -1.44
C LEU A 30 -3.08 5.87 -1.87
N PHE A 31 -3.75 4.96 -1.15
CA PHE A 31 -3.76 3.55 -1.50
C PHE A 31 -4.34 3.30 -2.89
N THR A 32 -5.44 3.99 -3.26
CA THR A 32 -6.08 3.84 -4.57
C THR A 32 -5.17 4.33 -5.71
N LYS A 33 -4.51 5.48 -5.51
CA LYS A 33 -3.53 6.04 -6.45
C LYS A 33 -2.37 5.07 -6.68
N THR A 34 -1.74 4.60 -5.61
CA THR A 34 -0.60 3.67 -5.69
C THR A 34 -0.98 2.37 -6.38
N LYS A 35 -2.13 1.78 -6.00
CA LYS A 35 -2.66 0.56 -6.63
C LYS A 35 -2.82 0.73 -8.15
N SER A 36 -3.44 1.83 -8.55
CA SER A 36 -3.65 2.18 -9.96
C SER A 36 -2.32 2.27 -10.72
N GLN A 37 -1.32 2.96 -10.16
CA GLN A 37 0.01 3.07 -10.79
C GLN A 37 0.69 1.70 -10.98
N ILE A 38 0.61 0.82 -9.99
CA ILE A 38 1.15 -0.55 -10.07
C ILE A 38 0.44 -1.35 -11.18
N GLU A 39 -0.88 -1.25 -11.27
CA GLU A 39 -1.69 -1.93 -12.30
C GLU A 39 -1.42 -1.42 -13.72
N PHE A 40 -1.13 -0.12 -13.86
CA PHE A 40 -0.65 0.46 -15.12
C PHE A 40 0.80 0.07 -15.47
N GLY A 41 1.43 -0.76 -14.65
CA GLY A 41 2.74 -1.36 -14.95
C GLY A 41 3.93 -0.57 -14.42
N ARG A 42 3.72 0.40 -13.52
CA ARG A 42 4.83 1.02 -12.79
C ARG A 42 5.46 0.04 -11.80
N THR A 43 6.74 0.26 -11.51
CA THR A 43 7.52 -0.59 -10.60
C THR A 43 6.90 -0.60 -9.20
N PHE A 44 6.56 -1.80 -8.73
CA PHE A 44 5.93 -2.02 -7.44
C PHE A 44 6.69 -1.33 -6.29
N ASP A 45 8.00 -1.59 -6.18
CA ASP A 45 8.81 -1.11 -5.05
C ASP A 45 8.91 0.42 -5.03
N LYS A 46 8.95 1.06 -6.21
CA LYS A 46 8.95 2.52 -6.32
C LYS A 46 7.64 3.12 -5.81
N GLU A 47 6.52 2.58 -6.25
CA GLU A 47 5.20 3.10 -5.89
C GLU A 47 4.86 2.76 -4.42
N LEU A 48 5.32 1.62 -3.90
CA LEU A 48 5.22 1.27 -2.49
C LEU A 48 6.01 2.25 -1.61
N ASN A 49 7.27 2.54 -1.95
CA ASN A 49 8.07 3.50 -1.18
C ASN A 49 7.46 4.91 -1.22
N ALA A 50 6.94 5.32 -2.37
CA ALA A 50 6.21 6.60 -2.47
C ALA A 50 4.97 6.63 -1.55
N LEU A 51 4.19 5.54 -1.52
CA LEU A 51 3.05 5.40 -0.61
C LEU A 51 3.47 5.51 0.86
N LEU A 52 4.50 4.77 1.28
CA LEU A 52 4.97 4.79 2.67
C LEU A 52 5.43 6.19 3.10
N ASN A 53 6.15 6.88 2.22
CA ASN A 53 6.55 8.27 2.46
C ASN A 53 5.34 9.20 2.59
N GLU A 54 4.37 9.13 1.67
CA GLU A 54 3.15 9.96 1.74
C GLU A 54 2.36 9.66 3.04
N LEU A 55 2.32 8.40 3.48
CA LEU A 55 1.66 7.97 4.73
C LEU A 55 2.40 8.40 6.01
N ASP A 56 3.67 8.82 5.96
CA ASP A 56 4.40 9.31 7.15
C ASP A 56 3.93 10.72 7.56
N PHE A 57 3.34 11.47 6.62
CA PHE A 57 2.92 12.85 6.83
C PHE A 57 1.45 12.97 7.26
N ILE A 58 0.73 11.86 7.43
CA ILE A 58 -0.68 11.85 7.84
C ILE A 58 -0.94 10.90 9.00
N PRO A 59 -2.01 11.11 9.79
CA PRO A 59 -2.43 10.15 10.80
C PRO A 59 -2.81 8.82 10.16
N ASN A 60 -2.20 7.74 10.64
CA ASN A 60 -2.45 6.39 10.15
C ASN A 60 -3.51 5.68 11.00
N SER A 61 -4.55 5.20 10.33
CA SER A 61 -5.53 4.25 10.86
C SER A 61 -4.89 2.92 11.24
N ILE A 62 -5.62 2.09 11.99
CA ILE A 62 -5.16 0.75 12.38
C ILE A 62 -4.81 -0.07 11.13
N SER A 63 -5.67 -0.07 10.12
CA SER A 63 -5.47 -0.85 8.89
C SER A 63 -4.25 -0.41 8.09
N THR A 64 -3.91 0.88 8.11
CA THR A 64 -2.68 1.40 7.50
C THR A 64 -1.43 0.98 8.29
N ARG A 65 -1.51 0.93 9.63
CA ARG A 65 -0.41 0.40 10.47
C ARG A 65 -0.21 -1.08 10.23
N ASP A 66 -1.28 -1.86 10.22
CA ASP A 66 -1.25 -3.29 9.92
C ASP A 66 -0.63 -3.54 8.54
N PHE A 67 -0.98 -2.73 7.53
CA PHE A 67 -0.35 -2.81 6.22
C PHE A 67 1.16 -2.58 6.27
N ARG A 68 1.64 -1.57 7.01
CA ARG A 68 3.08 -1.32 7.18
C ARG A 68 3.79 -2.49 7.84
N ASP A 69 3.18 -3.12 8.85
CA ASP A 69 3.73 -4.30 9.49
C ASP A 69 3.83 -5.48 8.50
N GLU A 70 2.82 -5.66 7.66
CA GLU A 70 2.83 -6.68 6.61
C GLU A 70 3.87 -6.42 5.52
N VAL A 71 4.19 -5.15 5.23
CA VAL A 71 5.31 -4.75 4.36
C VAL A 71 6.64 -5.18 4.98
N LEU A 72 6.90 -4.79 6.24
CA LEU A 72 8.16 -5.11 6.93
C LEU A 72 8.43 -6.62 7.01
N LYS A 73 7.39 -7.43 7.16
CA LYS A 73 7.51 -8.90 7.19
C LYS A 73 7.92 -9.51 5.84
N ARG A 74 7.56 -8.88 4.72
CA ARG A 74 7.67 -9.46 3.37
C ARG A 74 8.76 -8.86 2.51
N LEU A 75 9.09 -7.60 2.78
CA LEU A 75 10.11 -6.82 2.11
C LEU A 75 10.98 -6.23 3.22
N PRO A 76 12.04 -6.93 3.67
CA PRO A 76 13.03 -6.30 4.53
C PRO A 76 13.64 -5.16 3.72
N VAL A 77 13.43 -3.94 4.20
CA VAL A 77 14.00 -2.69 3.66
C VAL A 77 15.52 -2.77 3.68
#